data_AF-A0A382ZSH6-F1
#
_entry.id   AF-A0A382ZSH6-F1
#
_cell.length_a   1.000
_cell.length_b   1.000
_cell.length_c   1.000
_cell.angle_alpha   90.00
_cell.angle_beta   90.00
_cell.angle_gamma   90.00
#
_symmetry.space_group_name_H-M   'P 1'
#
loop_
_entity.id
_entity.type
_entity.pdbx_description
1 polymer ?
#
loop_
_entity_poly.entity_id
_entity_poly.type
_entity_poly.pdbx_seq_one_letter_code
_entity_poly.pdbx_strand_id
1 'polypeptide(L)'
;MAYKKNNSSEKDAFLIHNSQYQAVRNFSNEDYGKLFHAICRYHIKEDIGDLDDKIQVAFEFFKVQFEYDREKWEKIRESRSASGKKGGRPKSKPKQTKANKANAFSEKQTEAKEAVNVNGNVNGNVNVNDIKKKASPLDEIIHILEDLNKRIKSKKGFSPLAQCNQNLIKARMSEGFTVEN
;
A
#
# COMPACT_ATOMS: atom_id res chain seq x y z
N MET A 1 29.67 -13.81 -26.77
CA MET A 1 29.81 -12.81 -25.70
C MET A 1 28.85 -13.17 -24.58
N ALA A 2 29.33 -13.53 -23.39
CA ALA A 2 28.46 -13.87 -22.27
C ALA A 2 27.95 -12.57 -21.61
N TYR A 3 26.62 -12.42 -21.53
CA TYR A 3 25.99 -11.33 -20.77
C TYR A 3 26.36 -11.48 -19.29
N LYS A 4 27.30 -10.67 -18.79
CA LYS A 4 27.54 -10.57 -17.36
C LYS A 4 26.37 -9.80 -16.77
N LYS A 5 25.59 -10.45 -15.91
CA LYS A 5 24.54 -9.81 -15.14
C LYS A 5 25.19 -8.67 -14.33
N ASN A 6 24.74 -7.44 -14.55
CA ASN A 6 25.19 -6.30 -13.77
C ASN A 6 24.96 -6.58 -12.28
N ASN A 7 25.87 -6.08 -11.43
CA ASN A 7 25.70 -6.16 -9.98
C ASN A 7 24.31 -5.63 -9.61
N SER A 8 23.62 -6.29 -8.67
CA SER A 8 22.23 -6.02 -8.24
C SER A 8 21.92 -4.57 -7.81
N SER A 9 22.93 -3.70 -7.79
CA SER A 9 22.88 -2.30 -7.40
C SER A 9 22.77 -1.31 -8.57
N GLU A 10 22.81 -1.73 -9.83
CA GLU A 10 22.66 -0.80 -10.97
C GLU A 10 21.32 -0.99 -11.69
N LYS A 11 20.84 0.06 -12.34
CA LYS A 11 19.58 0.04 -13.08
C LYS A 11 19.83 -0.61 -14.45
N ASP A 12 19.18 -1.73 -14.70
CA ASP A 12 19.40 -2.54 -15.92
C ASP A 12 18.76 -1.97 -17.19
N ALA A 13 17.91 -0.95 -17.06
CA ALA A 13 17.17 -0.37 -18.18
C ALA A 13 17.09 1.16 -18.08
N PHE A 14 17.04 1.80 -19.24
CA PHE A 14 16.77 3.23 -19.39
C PHE A 14 15.42 3.43 -20.09
N LEU A 15 14.85 4.63 -19.91
CA LEU A 15 13.62 5.04 -20.59
C LEU A 15 13.94 6.23 -21.48
N ILE A 16 13.32 6.26 -22.66
CA ILE A 16 13.29 7.42 -23.55
C ILE A 16 11.89 8.02 -23.47
N HIS A 17 11.82 9.33 -23.20
CA HIS A 17 10.56 10.06 -23.09
C HIS A 17 10.13 10.58 -24.45
N ASN A 18 8.81 10.63 -24.69
CA ASN A 18 8.24 11.12 -25.95
C ASN A 18 8.68 12.55 -26.29
N SER A 19 8.92 13.39 -25.29
CA SER A 19 9.43 14.76 -25.48
C SER A 19 10.79 14.81 -26.16
N GLN A 20 11.65 13.80 -25.96
CA GLN A 20 12.99 13.76 -26.52
C GLN A 20 12.98 13.56 -28.04
N TYR A 21 11.94 12.89 -28.57
CA TYR A 21 11.80 12.69 -30.00
C TYR A 21 11.72 14.03 -30.76
N GLN A 22 11.12 15.06 -30.17
CA GLN A 22 10.97 16.36 -30.84
C GLN A 22 12.31 17.00 -31.21
N ALA A 23 13.36 16.77 -30.40
CA ALA A 23 14.70 17.31 -30.62
C ALA A 23 15.43 16.60 -31.77
N VAL A 24 15.10 15.34 -32.02
CA VAL A 24 15.78 14.49 -33.01
C VAL A 24 14.90 14.11 -34.19
N ARG A 25 13.65 14.60 -34.27
CA ARG A 25 12.65 14.19 -35.27
C ARG A 25 13.07 14.31 -36.74
N ASN A 26 14.05 15.17 -37.01
CA ASN A 26 14.57 15.44 -38.36
C ASN A 26 15.88 14.68 -38.64
N PHE A 27 16.25 13.71 -37.80
CA PHE A 27 17.45 12.90 -38.00
C PHE A 27 17.23 11.92 -39.15
N SER A 28 18.30 11.65 -39.90
CA SER A 28 18.29 10.54 -40.84
C SER A 28 18.30 9.21 -40.07
N ASN A 29 17.95 8.10 -40.73
CA ASN A 29 18.06 6.78 -40.10
C ASN A 29 19.48 6.46 -39.64
N GLU A 30 20.49 6.96 -40.37
CA GLU A 30 21.89 6.77 -40.02
C GLU A 30 22.27 7.58 -38.76
N ASP A 31 21.79 8.82 -38.66
CA ASP A 31 21.98 9.66 -37.47
C ASP A 31 21.29 9.06 -36.24
N TYR A 32 20.08 8.52 -36.41
CA TYR A 32 19.40 7.79 -35.35
C TYR A 32 20.19 6.57 -34.89
N GLY A 33 20.78 5.81 -35.83
CA GLY A 33 21.65 4.68 -35.51
C GLY A 33 22.87 5.12 -34.69
N LYS A 34 23.57 6.17 -35.12
CA LYS A 34 24.74 6.73 -34.41
C LYS A 34 24.36 7.19 -33.00
N LEU A 35 23.26 7.92 -32.85
CA LEU A 35 22.75 8.37 -31.55
C LEU A 35 22.37 7.19 -30.65
N PHE A 36 21.67 6.19 -31.17
CA PHE A 36 21.27 5.01 -30.41
C PHE A 36 22.49 4.23 -29.91
N HIS A 37 23.51 4.03 -30.76
CA HIS A 37 24.76 3.40 -30.34
C HIS A 37 25.46 4.20 -29.23
N ALA A 38 25.50 5.53 -29.32
CA ALA A 38 26.05 6.38 -28.26
C ALA A 38 25.30 6.22 -26.93
N ILE A 39 23.96 6.22 -26.96
CA ILE A 39 23.12 6.00 -25.78
C ILE A 39 23.37 4.62 -25.15
N CYS A 40 23.49 3.57 -25.96
CA CYS A 40 23.78 2.23 -25.47
C CYS A 40 25.17 2.16 -24.84
N ARG A 41 26.20 2.65 -25.52
CA ARG A 41 27.60 2.70 -25.04
C ARG A 41 27.69 3.42 -23.69
N TYR A 42 27.01 4.56 -23.56
CA TYR A 42 26.91 5.29 -22.30
C TYR A 42 26.37 4.42 -21.14
N HIS A 43 25.30 3.67 -21.37
CA HIS A 43 24.69 2.85 -20.32
C HIS A 43 25.49 1.60 -19.96
N ILE A 44 26.21 1.02 -20.92
CA ILE A 44 27.11 -0.12 -20.68
C ILE A 44 28.52 0.30 -20.25
N LYS A 45 28.76 1.61 -20.08
CA LYS A 45 30.03 2.22 -19.68
C LYS A 45 31.18 1.90 -20.65
N GLU A 46 30.85 1.78 -21.92
CA GLU A 46 31.83 1.72 -23.01
C GLU A 46 32.18 3.13 -23.49
N ASP A 47 33.35 3.25 -24.11
CA ASP A 47 33.75 4.47 -24.78
C ASP A 47 32.79 4.79 -25.93
N ILE A 48 32.35 6.04 -25.99
CA ILE A 48 31.37 6.49 -26.98
C ILE A 48 32.05 6.68 -28.34
N GLY A 49 33.35 7.00 -28.34
CA GLY A 49 34.12 7.38 -29.52
C GLY A 49 33.74 8.76 -30.05
N ASP A 50 34.29 9.12 -31.22
CA ASP A 50 33.99 10.40 -31.86
C ASP A 50 32.57 10.40 -32.45
N LEU A 51 31.83 11.46 -32.12
CA LEU A 51 30.50 11.74 -32.66
C LEU A 51 30.57 13.02 -33.50
N ASP A 52 29.76 13.07 -34.55
CA ASP A 52 29.46 14.33 -35.25
C ASP A 52 28.82 15.32 -34.27
N ASP A 53 29.19 16.60 -34.34
CA ASP A 53 28.71 17.70 -33.51
C ASP A 53 27.18 17.67 -33.32
N LYS A 54 26.43 17.40 -34.41
CA LYS A 54 24.96 17.27 -34.37
C LYS A 54 24.51 16.14 -33.44
N ILE A 55 25.17 14.99 -33.52
CA ILE A 55 24.86 13.80 -32.71
C ILE A 55 25.30 14.02 -31.28
N GLN A 56 26.45 14.66 -31.06
CA GLN A 56 26.96 14.97 -29.73
C GLN A 56 26.01 15.90 -28.98
N VAL A 57 25.54 16.98 -29.62
CA VAL A 57 24.57 17.89 -29.02
C VAL A 57 23.28 17.15 -28.66
N ALA A 58 22.74 16.33 -29.58
CA ALA A 58 21.56 15.52 -29.28
C ALA A 58 21.81 14.56 -28.12
N PHE A 59 22.93 13.85 -28.11
CA PHE A 59 23.29 12.93 -27.03
C PHE A 59 23.36 13.61 -25.66
N GLU A 60 23.93 14.81 -25.57
CA GLU A 60 24.03 15.55 -24.31
C GLU A 60 22.64 15.89 -23.73
N PHE A 61 21.65 16.21 -24.58
CA PHE A 61 20.26 16.39 -24.14
C PHE A 61 19.66 15.11 -23.52
N PHE A 62 19.92 13.94 -24.12
CA PHE A 62 19.45 12.67 -23.57
C PHE A 62 20.18 12.34 -22.26
N LYS A 63 21.49 12.59 -22.20
CA LYS A 63 22.33 12.33 -21.03
C LYS A 63 21.85 13.08 -19.79
N VAL A 64 21.53 14.37 -19.91
CA VAL A 64 20.97 15.17 -18.80
C VAL A 64 19.71 14.51 -18.21
N GLN A 65 18.80 14.03 -19.07
CA GLN A 65 17.59 13.35 -18.61
C GLN A 65 17.89 12.00 -17.94
N PHE A 66 18.84 11.23 -18.48
CA PHE A 66 19.24 9.96 -17.88
C PHE A 66 19.86 10.14 -16.51
N GLU A 67 20.67 11.18 -16.31
CA GLU A 67 21.24 11.54 -15.01
C GLU A 67 20.14 11.91 -14.01
N TYR A 68 19.18 12.74 -14.42
CA TYR A 68 18.03 13.09 -13.58
C TYR A 68 17.21 11.85 -13.19
N ASP A 69 16.91 10.97 -14.14
CA ASP A 69 16.15 9.75 -13.89
C ASP A 69 16.91 8.77 -12.99
N ARG A 70 18.25 8.74 -13.09
CA ARG A 70 19.13 7.95 -12.23
C ARG A 70 19.12 8.48 -10.80
N GLU A 71 19.34 9.79 -10.62
CA GLU A 71 19.33 10.43 -9.31
C GLU A 71 17.98 10.23 -8.60
N LYS A 72 16.88 10.43 -9.35
CA LYS A 72 15.52 10.21 -8.84
C LYS A 72 15.31 8.75 -8.41
N TRP A 73 15.77 7.80 -9.23
CA TRP A 73 15.66 6.37 -8.89
C TRP A 73 16.50 6.00 -7.67
N GLU A 74 17.72 6.52 -7.56
CA GLU A 74 18.62 6.27 -6.42
C GLU A 74 18.02 6.79 -5.11
N LYS A 75 17.48 8.02 -5.09
CA LYS A 75 16.78 8.59 -3.94
C LYS A 75 15.62 7.71 -3.48
N ILE A 76 14.79 7.25 -4.42
CA ILE A 76 13.65 6.37 -4.12
C ILE A 76 14.15 5.02 -3.58
N ARG A 77 15.16 4.44 -4.22
CA ARG A 77 15.75 3.16 -3.82
C ARG A 77 16.30 3.22 -2.40
N GLU A 78 17.06 4.26 -2.08
CA GLU A 78 17.64 4.44 -0.75
C GLU A 78 16.56 4.62 0.31
N SER A 79 15.57 5.49 0.05
CA SER A 79 14.42 5.69 0.95
C SER A 79 13.66 4.39 1.24
N ARG A 80 13.40 3.58 0.20
CA ARG A 80 12.76 2.27 0.34
C ARG A 80 13.63 1.28 1.08
N SER A 81 14.93 1.25 0.81
CA SER A 81 15.89 0.40 1.51
C SER A 81 15.95 0.75 3.00
N ALA A 82 16.05 2.04 3.34
CA ALA A 82 16.04 2.53 4.72
C ALA A 82 14.73 2.19 5.44
N SER A 83 13.58 2.38 4.77
CA SER A 83 12.26 2.01 5.30
C SER A 83 12.13 0.50 5.50
N GLY A 84 12.65 -0.30 4.56
CA GLY A 84 12.69 -1.75 4.65
C GLY A 84 13.54 -2.23 5.83
N LYS A 85 14.71 -1.62 6.07
CA LYS A 85 15.58 -1.90 7.23
C LYS A 85 14.91 -1.59 8.56
N LYS A 86 14.08 -0.53 8.62
CA LYS A 86 13.29 -0.18 9.82
C LYS A 86 12.16 -1.20 10.08
N GLY A 87 11.80 -2.00 9.08
CA GLY A 87 10.73 -2.99 9.13
C GLY A 87 9.35 -2.33 8.97
N GLY A 88 8.48 -2.98 8.19
CA GLY A 88 7.11 -2.48 7.97
C GLY A 88 6.14 -2.86 9.10
N ARG A 89 6.53 -3.76 10.00
CA ARG A 89 5.73 -4.17 11.15
C ARG A 89 6.33 -3.56 12.41
N PRO A 90 5.60 -2.76 13.20
CA PRO A 90 6.10 -2.29 14.48
C PRO A 90 6.55 -3.51 15.29
N LYS A 91 7.78 -3.47 15.80
CA LYS A 91 8.26 -4.51 16.72
C LYS A 91 7.31 -4.47 17.90
N SER A 92 6.44 -5.47 18.00
CA SER A 92 5.59 -5.64 19.18
C SER A 92 6.52 -5.55 20.38
N LYS A 93 6.26 -4.59 21.30
CA LYS A 93 6.90 -4.56 22.61
C LYS A 93 6.94 -6.00 23.17
N PRO A 94 8.03 -6.41 23.85
CA PRO A 94 8.19 -7.81 24.26
C PRO A 94 6.92 -8.25 24.99
N LYS A 95 6.29 -9.29 24.47
CA LYS A 95 5.06 -9.86 25.02
C LYS A 95 5.28 -10.19 26.49
N GLN A 96 4.60 -9.47 27.37
CA GLN A 96 3.95 -10.18 28.46
C GLN A 96 2.84 -11.02 27.83
N THR A 97 3.10 -12.33 27.83
CA THR A 97 2.13 -13.42 27.87
C THR A 97 1.11 -13.60 26.75
N LYS A 98 1.22 -14.81 26.17
CA LYS A 98 0.18 -15.66 25.60
C LYS A 98 -0.24 -15.37 24.15
N ALA A 99 -0.45 -16.49 23.49
CA ALA A 99 -0.60 -16.64 22.06
C ALA A 99 -1.97 -16.13 21.60
N ASN A 100 -2.00 -15.43 20.48
CA ASN A 100 -2.86 -15.79 19.36
C ASN A 100 -2.36 -15.10 18.08
N LYS A 101 -2.21 -15.92 17.03
CA LYS A 101 -1.83 -15.51 15.68
C LYS A 101 -3.00 -14.78 15.02
N ALA A 102 -2.61 -13.90 14.10
CA ALA A 102 -3.39 -13.31 13.02
C ALA A 102 -4.56 -12.39 13.42
N ASN A 103 -4.31 -11.08 13.36
CA ASN A 103 -5.24 -10.17 12.72
C ASN A 103 -4.46 -9.07 12.00
N ALA A 104 -4.91 -8.79 10.77
CA ALA A 104 -4.40 -7.77 9.88
C ALA A 104 -4.41 -6.42 10.61
N PHE A 105 -3.26 -5.76 10.61
CA PHE A 105 -3.05 -4.50 11.30
C PHE A 105 -3.76 -3.38 10.53
N SER A 106 -4.89 -2.91 11.05
CA SER A 106 -5.44 -1.60 10.72
C SER A 106 -5.03 -0.64 11.82
N GLU A 107 -3.87 0.00 11.66
CA GLU A 107 -3.50 1.16 12.47
C GLU A 107 -4.37 2.31 12.01
N LYS A 108 -5.49 2.52 12.70
CA LYS A 108 -6.29 3.74 12.55
C LYS A 108 -5.38 4.91 12.88
N GLN A 109 -5.05 5.72 11.88
CA GLN A 109 -4.60 7.09 12.09
C GLN A 109 -5.63 7.77 13.00
N THR A 110 -5.21 8.12 14.20
CA THR A 110 -6.00 8.96 15.11
C THR A 110 -5.18 10.20 15.39
N GLU A 111 -5.37 11.22 14.56
CA GLU A 111 -5.12 12.60 14.95
C GLU A 111 -6.34 13.45 14.61
N ALA A 112 -6.68 14.33 15.58
CA ALA A 112 -7.76 15.30 15.66
C ALA A 112 -9.17 14.71 15.95
N LYS A 113 -9.96 15.13 16.96
CA LYS A 113 -10.00 16.35 17.79
C LYS A 113 -10.51 16.03 19.23
N GLU A 114 -10.09 16.80 20.23
CA GLU A 114 -10.71 16.83 21.57
C GLU A 114 -12.21 17.22 21.48
N ALA A 115 -13.06 16.56 22.29
CA ALA A 115 -13.96 17.24 23.23
C ALA A 115 -14.78 16.26 24.12
N VAL A 116 -14.90 16.68 25.38
CA VAL A 116 -15.91 16.38 26.43
C VAL A 116 -15.85 15.04 27.19
N ASN A 117 -15.33 15.18 28.41
CA ASN A 117 -15.53 14.32 29.59
C ASN A 117 -17.01 14.03 29.87
N VAL A 118 -17.39 12.76 29.91
CA VAL A 118 -18.51 12.31 30.76
C VAL A 118 -18.06 11.11 31.59
N ASN A 119 -17.88 11.39 32.86
CA ASN A 119 -17.62 10.47 33.95
C ASN A 119 -18.75 9.43 34.07
N GLY A 120 -18.40 8.15 34.17
CA GLY A 120 -19.37 7.05 34.26
C GLY A 120 -18.74 5.79 34.84
N ASN A 121 -18.37 5.82 36.12
CA ASN A 121 -17.99 4.65 36.88
C ASN A 121 -19.24 3.78 37.16
N VAL A 122 -19.33 2.58 36.57
CA VAL A 122 -20.19 1.52 37.11
C VAL A 122 -19.41 0.21 37.13
N ASN A 123 -18.89 -0.08 38.33
CA ASN A 123 -18.47 -1.40 38.75
C ASN A 123 -19.72 -2.27 38.97
N GLY A 124 -19.80 -3.44 38.34
CA GLY A 124 -20.98 -4.30 38.44
C GLY A 124 -20.68 -5.74 38.04
N ASN A 125 -20.10 -6.50 38.97
CA ASN A 125 -20.07 -7.96 38.92
C ASN A 125 -21.37 -8.50 39.52
N VAL A 126 -22.29 -9.09 38.73
CA VAL A 126 -23.27 -10.08 39.24
C VAL A 126 -23.65 -11.11 38.17
N ASN A 127 -23.26 -12.34 38.50
CA ASN A 127 -23.85 -13.67 38.34
C ASN A 127 -25.18 -13.87 37.56
N VAL A 128 -25.22 -15.02 36.89
CA VAL A 128 -26.30 -15.66 36.12
C VAL A 128 -27.41 -16.15 37.05
N ASN A 129 -28.67 -15.77 36.79
CA ASN A 129 -29.82 -16.68 36.75
C ASN A 129 -31.15 -15.95 36.39
N ASP A 130 -31.98 -16.69 35.66
CA ASP A 130 -33.20 -16.33 34.94
C ASP A 130 -34.21 -15.43 35.65
N ILE A 131 -34.54 -14.30 35.02
CA ILE A 131 -35.84 -13.62 35.16
C ILE A 131 -36.16 -12.94 33.81
N LYS A 132 -37.20 -13.43 33.13
CA LYS A 132 -37.90 -12.88 31.93
C LYS A 132 -37.43 -11.48 31.51
N LYS A 133 -36.38 -11.40 30.69
CA LYS A 133 -35.85 -10.13 30.20
C LYS A 133 -36.62 -9.71 28.96
N LYS A 134 -37.22 -8.52 28.99
CA LYS A 134 -37.33 -7.71 27.78
C LYS A 134 -35.91 -7.61 27.22
N ALA A 135 -35.69 -8.15 26.03
CA ALA A 135 -34.37 -8.27 25.41
C ALA A 135 -33.66 -6.91 25.49
N SER A 136 -32.43 -6.92 26.03
CA SER A 136 -31.59 -5.72 25.98
C SER A 136 -31.39 -5.34 24.51
N PRO A 137 -31.20 -4.05 24.16
CA PRO A 137 -30.86 -3.66 22.79
C PRO A 137 -29.68 -4.45 22.20
N LEU A 138 -28.77 -4.94 23.06
CA LEU A 138 -27.68 -5.86 22.68
C LEU A 138 -28.16 -7.27 22.30
N ASP A 139 -29.18 -7.78 22.97
CA ASP A 139 -29.75 -9.11 22.74
C ASP A 139 -30.50 -9.15 21.39
N GLU A 140 -31.20 -8.07 21.03
CA GLU A 140 -31.84 -7.94 19.70
C GLU A 140 -30.81 -7.98 18.58
N ILE A 141 -29.70 -7.26 18.71
CA ILE A 141 -28.65 -7.22 17.68
C ILE A 141 -28.00 -8.58 17.47
N ILE A 142 -27.78 -9.33 18.56
CA ILE A 142 -27.22 -10.69 18.49
C ILE A 142 -28.20 -11.61 17.77
N HIS A 143 -29.50 -11.53 18.11
CA HIS A 143 -30.54 -12.32 17.47
C HIS A 143 -30.64 -12.05 15.96
N ILE A 144 -30.53 -10.79 15.54
CA ILE A 144 -30.50 -10.40 14.11
C ILE A 144 -29.31 -11.04 13.38
N LEU A 145 -28.11 -11.00 13.98
CA LEU A 145 -26.92 -11.60 13.36
C LEU A 145 -27.02 -13.13 13.26
N GLU A 146 -27.61 -13.77 14.26
CA GLU A 146 -27.87 -15.22 14.24
C GLU A 146 -28.91 -15.60 13.19
N ASP A 147 -29.98 -14.83 13.02
CA ASP A 147 -30.98 -15.09 11.98
C ASP A 147 -30.40 -14.93 10.57
N LEU A 148 -29.63 -13.86 10.32
CA LEU A 148 -28.93 -13.66 9.05
C LEU A 148 -27.99 -14.82 8.72
N ASN A 149 -27.28 -15.36 9.71
CA ASN A 149 -26.42 -16.52 9.52
C ASN A 149 -27.18 -17.79 9.16
N LYS A 150 -28.40 -17.99 9.69
CA LYS A 150 -29.26 -19.13 9.33
C LYS A 150 -29.75 -19.02 7.88
N ARG A 151 -30.03 -17.81 7.40
CA ARG A 151 -30.47 -17.56 6.01
C ARG A 151 -29.35 -17.73 4.99
N ILE A 152 -28.11 -17.46 5.38
CA ILE A 152 -26.95 -17.55 4.48
C ILE A 152 -26.43 -19.00 4.45
N LYS A 153 -26.40 -19.62 3.26
CA LYS A 153 -25.85 -20.99 3.03
C LYS A 153 -24.31 -21.06 3.10
N SER A 154 -23.65 -20.21 3.89
CA SER A 154 -22.19 -20.12 3.99
C SER A 154 -21.66 -21.00 5.13
N LYS A 155 -20.52 -21.68 4.90
CA LYS A 155 -19.80 -22.43 5.93
C LYS A 155 -19.18 -21.52 7.01
N LYS A 156 -19.03 -20.22 6.72
CA LYS A 156 -18.54 -19.20 7.66
C LYS A 156 -19.55 -18.07 7.69
N GLY A 157 -20.34 -18.01 8.75
CA GLY A 157 -21.25 -16.89 9.04
C GLY A 157 -20.52 -15.70 9.70
N PHE A 158 -21.26 -14.62 9.92
CA PHE A 158 -20.84 -13.47 10.71
C PHE A 158 -20.77 -13.84 12.20
N SER A 159 -19.73 -13.45 12.92
CA SER A 159 -19.72 -13.63 14.38
C SER A 159 -20.71 -12.66 15.05
N PRO A 160 -21.69 -13.13 15.85
CA PRO A 160 -22.63 -12.26 16.58
C PRO A 160 -21.95 -11.44 17.70
N LEU A 161 -20.81 -11.93 18.19
CA LEU A 161 -20.04 -11.32 19.28
C LEU A 161 -19.02 -10.29 18.78
N ALA A 162 -18.80 -10.18 17.46
CA ALA A 162 -17.84 -9.23 16.91
C ALA A 162 -18.41 -7.81 16.93
N GLN A 163 -17.72 -6.89 17.62
CA GLN A 163 -18.17 -5.50 17.77
C GLN A 163 -18.43 -4.78 16.44
N CYS A 164 -17.64 -5.09 15.40
CA CYS A 164 -17.83 -4.52 14.07
C CYS A 164 -19.19 -4.90 13.46
N ASN A 165 -19.62 -6.15 13.61
CA ASN A 165 -20.90 -6.64 13.10
C ASN A 165 -22.05 -6.04 13.92
N GLN A 166 -21.91 -5.97 15.24
CA GLN A 166 -22.90 -5.35 16.11
C GLN A 166 -23.10 -3.87 15.78
N ASN A 167 -22.01 -3.13 15.55
CA ASN A 167 -22.07 -1.72 15.16
C ASN A 167 -22.73 -1.53 13.79
N LEU A 168 -22.50 -2.44 12.85
CA LEU A 168 -23.16 -2.41 11.54
C LEU A 168 -24.68 -2.59 11.67
N ILE A 169 -25.13 -3.56 12.47
CA ILE A 169 -26.56 -3.77 12.72
C ILE A 169 -27.18 -2.57 13.46
N LYS A 170 -26.48 -2.01 14.46
CA LYS A 170 -26.91 -0.79 15.14
C LYS A 170 -27.14 0.37 14.18
N ALA A 171 -26.21 0.58 13.23
CA ALA A 171 -26.33 1.62 12.23
C ALA A 171 -27.56 1.41 11.33
N ARG A 172 -27.79 0.17 10.87
CA ARG A 172 -28.98 -0.15 10.07
C ARG A 172 -30.28 0.02 10.84
N MET A 173 -30.33 -0.36 12.11
CA MET A 173 -31.50 -0.12 12.95
C MET A 173 -31.75 1.39 13.15
N SER A 174 -30.70 2.20 13.26
CA SER A 174 -30.85 3.67 13.31
C SER A 174 -31.32 4.30 11.99
N GLU A 175 -31.09 3.63 10.87
CA GLU A 175 -31.63 3.98 9.55
C GLU A 175 -33.10 3.53 9.37
N GLY A 176 -33.69 2.87 10.37
CA GLY A 176 -35.08 2.41 10.36
C GLY A 176 -35.30 0.98 9.87
N PHE A 177 -34.23 0.22 9.59
CA PHE A 177 -34.35 -1.18 9.21
C PHE A 177 -34.65 -2.08 10.41
N THR A 178 -35.64 -2.95 10.26
CA THR A 178 -36.00 -3.98 11.25
C THR A 178 -35.98 -5.35 10.59
N VAL A 179 -35.82 -6.41 11.39
CA VAL A 179 -36.00 -7.77 10.87
C VAL A 179 -37.50 -8.04 10.83
N GLU A 180 -38.03 -8.32 9.64
CA GLU A 180 -39.42 -8.72 9.45
C GLU A 180 -39.69 -9.99 10.27
N ASN A 181 -40.79 -9.98 11.03
CA ASN A 181 -41.29 -11.15 11.77
C ASN A 181 -41.82 -12.24 10.82
#